data_AF-A0A3R9E6A5-F1
#
_entry.id   AF-A0A3R9E6A5-F1
#
_cell.length_a   1.000
_cell.length_b   1.000
_cell.length_c   1.000
_cell.angle_alpha   90.00
_cell.angle_beta   90.00
_cell.angle_gamma   90.00
#
_symmetry.space_group_name_H-M   'P 1'
#
loop_
_entity.id
_entity.type
_entity.pdbx_description
1 polymer ?
#
loop_
_entity_poly.entity_id
_entity_poly.type
_entity_poly.pdbx_seq_one_letter_code
_entity_poly.pdbx_strand_id
1 'polypeptide(L)'
;MAAYRARLASDPGLVPVLDPLVPAVIHTVRHWSADGTPVALVHDEQLALTPERVLQLKATLGPRLAGVRFVDSRADARVQIADFLAGVARRIASDELNGRGDARLTGLLKSFVDAGSVWDDA
;
A
#
# COMPACT_ATOMS: atom_id res chain seq x y z
N MET A 1 -6.82 20.20 11.80
CA MET A 1 -7.39 19.36 10.73
C MET A 1 -7.70 20.14 9.43
N ALA A 2 -8.51 21.20 9.45
CA ALA A 2 -8.87 21.96 8.23
C ALA A 2 -7.67 22.60 7.50
N ALA A 3 -6.76 23.25 8.22
CA ALA A 3 -5.55 23.86 7.64
C ALA A 3 -4.58 22.85 7.01
N TYR A 4 -4.51 21.62 7.55
CA TYR A 4 -3.68 20.54 7.00
C TYR A 4 -4.30 19.95 5.71
N ARG A 5 -5.63 19.81 5.65
CA ARG A 5 -6.34 19.43 4.42
C ARG A 5 -6.20 20.47 3.31
N ALA A 6 -6.28 21.76 3.65
CA ALA A 6 -6.04 22.84 2.69
C ALA A 6 -4.61 22.79 2.12
N ARG A 7 -3.62 22.46 2.96
CA ARG A 7 -2.23 22.27 2.54
C ARG A 7 -2.02 21.04 1.67
N LEU A 8 -2.67 19.92 1.98
CA LEU A 8 -2.69 18.72 1.13
C LEU A 8 -3.26 19.01 -0.27
N ALA A 9 -4.27 19.89 -0.36
CA ALA A 9 -4.83 20.29 -1.65
C ALA A 9 -3.91 21.21 -2.47
N SER A 10 -2.99 21.94 -1.82
CA SER A 10 -2.09 22.91 -2.46
C SER A 10 -0.66 22.41 -2.68
N ASP A 11 -0.26 21.34 -2.01
CA ASP A 11 1.10 20.77 -2.07
C ASP A 11 1.04 19.27 -2.41
N PRO A 12 1.26 18.89 -3.68
CA PRO A 12 1.26 17.49 -4.13
C PRO A 12 2.31 16.61 -3.43
N GLY A 13 3.35 17.23 -2.85
CA GLY A 13 4.41 16.55 -2.11
C GLY A 13 3.99 16.14 -0.70
N LEU A 14 2.88 16.65 -0.16
CA LEU A 14 2.35 16.21 1.12
C LEU A 14 1.63 14.87 0.96
N VAL A 15 2.11 13.86 1.69
CA VAL A 15 1.39 12.60 1.89
C VAL A 15 0.34 12.84 2.96
N PRO A 16 -0.95 12.52 2.74
CA PRO A 16 -1.93 12.56 3.82
C PRO A 16 -1.42 11.69 4.98
N VAL A 17 -1.43 12.21 6.21
CA VAL A 17 -0.92 11.50 7.41
C VAL A 17 -1.48 10.07 7.55
N LEU A 18 -2.65 9.78 6.97
CA LEU A 18 -3.30 8.48 7.00
C LEU A 18 -3.43 7.82 5.62
N ASP A 19 -2.67 8.24 4.61
CA ASP A 19 -2.62 7.53 3.32
C ASP A 19 -1.73 6.30 3.45
N PRO A 20 -2.30 5.08 3.42
CA PRO A 20 -1.51 3.86 3.60
C PRO A 20 -0.68 3.52 2.36
N LEU A 21 -0.88 4.20 1.22
CA LEU A 21 -0.32 3.77 -0.06
C LEU A 21 1.22 3.81 -0.07
N VAL A 22 1.80 4.94 0.32
CA VAL A 22 3.27 5.11 0.35
C VAL A 22 3.94 4.10 1.30
N PRO A 23 3.53 3.99 2.59
CA PRO A 23 4.13 2.99 3.49
C PRO A 23 3.89 1.56 3.00
N ALA A 24 2.72 1.23 2.44
CA ALA A 24 2.44 -0.10 1.89
C ALA A 24 3.37 -0.45 0.71
N VAL A 25 3.62 0.49 -0.20
CA VAL A 25 4.57 0.30 -1.32
C VAL A 25 6.00 0.10 -0.79
N ILE A 26 6.45 0.93 0.15
CA ILE A 26 7.78 0.81 0.76
C ILE A 26 7.94 -0.57 1.41
N HIS A 27 6.98 -0.99 2.22
CA HIS A 27 7.01 -2.29 2.86
C HIS A 27 7.04 -3.43 1.84
N THR A 28 6.14 -3.40 0.86
CA THR A 28 6.05 -4.43 -0.18
C THR A 28 7.40 -4.60 -0.89
N VAL A 29 8.04 -3.50 -1.30
CA VAL A 29 9.35 -3.56 -1.97
C VAL A 29 10.42 -4.12 -1.03
N ARG A 30 10.46 -3.70 0.25
CA ARG A 30 11.43 -4.23 1.22
C ARG A 30 11.25 -5.72 1.47
N HIS A 31 10.02 -6.18 1.60
CA HIS A 31 9.68 -7.58 1.82
C HIS A 31 10.17 -8.46 0.66
N TRP A 32 9.82 -8.09 -0.57
CA TRP A 32 10.14 -8.90 -1.76
C TRP A 32 11.58 -8.74 -2.26
N SER A 33 12.31 -7.71 -1.80
CA SER A 33 13.75 -7.52 -2.08
C SER A 33 14.64 -7.92 -0.89
N ALA A 34 14.11 -8.65 0.10
CA ALA A 34 14.84 -8.98 1.33
C ALA A 34 16.13 -9.76 1.06
N ASP A 35 16.17 -10.55 0.00
CA ASP A 35 17.33 -11.31 -0.50
C ASP A 35 18.35 -10.46 -1.29
N GLY A 36 18.07 -9.17 -1.48
CA GLY A 36 18.89 -8.25 -2.27
C GLY A 36 18.51 -8.18 -3.75
N THR A 37 17.55 -8.98 -4.21
CA THR A 37 17.07 -8.96 -5.59
C THR A 37 16.19 -7.72 -5.82
N PRO A 38 16.54 -6.83 -6.77
CA PRO A 38 15.68 -5.70 -7.12
C PRO A 38 14.31 -6.16 -7.63
N VAL A 39 13.25 -5.45 -7.21
CA VAL A 39 11.87 -5.78 -7.63
C VAL A 39 11.27 -4.67 -8.49
N ALA A 40 10.49 -5.07 -9.49
CA ALA A 40 9.68 -4.16 -10.29
C ALA A 40 8.24 -4.16 -9.77
N LEU A 41 7.72 -2.97 -9.45
CA LEU A 41 6.35 -2.80 -8.97
C LEU A 41 5.39 -2.65 -10.16
N VAL A 42 4.33 -3.45 -10.17
CA VAL A 42 3.18 -3.28 -11.05
C VAL A 42 2.01 -2.79 -10.19
N HIS A 43 1.36 -1.71 -10.62
CA HIS A 43 0.28 -1.08 -9.86
C HIS A 43 -0.85 -0.67 -10.81
N ASP A 44 -2.10 -0.68 -10.34
CA ASP A 44 -3.21 -0.07 -11.10
C ASP A 44 -2.93 1.42 -11.32
N GLU A 45 -3.59 2.00 -12.32
CA GLU A 45 -3.59 3.44 -12.52
C GLU A 45 -4.09 4.15 -11.26
N GLN A 46 -3.19 4.89 -10.61
CA GLN A 46 -3.44 5.52 -9.33
C GLN A 46 -3.00 6.98 -9.39
N LEU A 47 -3.97 7.89 -9.36
CA LEU A 47 -3.72 9.34 -9.38
C LEU A 47 -2.85 9.80 -8.20
N ALA A 48 -2.87 9.06 -7.08
CA ALA A 48 -2.05 9.33 -5.92
C ALA A 48 -0.56 8.95 -6.10
N LEU A 49 -0.16 8.17 -7.11
CA LEU A 49 1.25 7.87 -7.40
C LEU A 49 1.76 8.74 -8.56
N THR A 50 1.84 10.04 -8.32
CA THR A 50 2.39 10.98 -9.30
C THR A 50 3.85 10.65 -9.63
N PRO A 51 4.38 11.13 -10.78
CA PRO A 51 5.79 10.95 -11.13
C PRO A 51 6.76 11.39 -10.03
N GLU A 52 6.48 12.49 -9.35
CA GLU A 52 7.30 13.02 -8.24
C GLU A 52 7.32 12.05 -7.06
N ARG A 53 6.16 11.47 -6.71
CA ARG A 53 6.07 10.45 -5.66
C ARG A 53 6.81 9.17 -6.04
N VAL A 54 6.76 8.77 -7.31
CA VAL A 54 7.57 7.64 -7.81
C VAL A 54 9.07 7.94 -7.68
N LEU A 55 9.51 9.17 -7.95
CA LEU A 55 10.90 9.57 -7.74
C LEU A 55 11.29 9.53 -6.26
N GLN A 56 10.43 10.00 -5.36
CA GLN A 56 10.65 9.91 -3.91
C GLN A 56 10.75 8.46 -3.43
N LEU A 57 9.88 7.56 -3.95
CA LEU A 57 9.95 6.13 -3.67
C LEU A 57 11.28 5.53 -4.15
N LYS A 58 11.73 5.85 -5.37
CA LYS A 58 13.03 5.43 -5.89
C LYS A 58 14.20 5.94 -5.05
N ALA A 59 14.16 7.19 -4.60
CA ALA A 59 15.17 7.76 -3.71
C ALA A 59 15.20 7.05 -2.35
N THR A 60 14.02 6.70 -1.81
CA THR A 60 13.88 6.03 -0.51
C THR A 60 14.30 4.57 -0.55
N LEU A 61 13.97 3.86 -1.63
CA LEU A 61 14.20 2.42 -1.77
C LEU A 61 15.52 2.09 -2.48
N GLY A 62 16.10 3.06 -3.18
CA GLY A 62 17.35 2.92 -3.92
C GLY A 62 17.27 1.76 -4.93
N PRO A 63 18.31 0.91 -5.02
CA PRO A 63 18.38 -0.17 -6.01
C PRO A 63 17.33 -1.28 -5.78
N ARG A 64 16.66 -1.31 -4.62
CA ARG A 64 15.62 -2.30 -4.33
C ARG A 64 14.40 -2.16 -5.24
N LEU A 65 14.10 -0.94 -5.68
CA LEU A 65 13.00 -0.66 -6.62
C LEU A 65 13.55 -0.49 -8.03
N ALA A 66 13.50 -1.56 -8.83
CA ALA A 66 13.95 -1.54 -10.21
C ALA A 66 13.09 -0.62 -11.11
N GLY A 67 11.80 -0.50 -10.79
CA GLY A 67 10.88 0.36 -11.53
C GLY A 67 9.45 0.26 -11.04
N VAL A 68 8.61 1.17 -11.52
CA VAL A 68 7.15 1.18 -11.29
C VAL A 68 6.48 1.23 -12.64
N ARG A 69 5.51 0.35 -12.87
CA ARG A 69 4.69 0.31 -14.09
C ARG A 69 3.22 0.37 -13.71
N PHE A 70 2.52 1.35 -14.27
CA PHE A 70 1.08 1.47 -14.17
C PHE A 70 0.41 0.68 -15.28
N VAL A 71 -0.70 0.01 -14.96
CA VAL A 71 -1.44 -0.85 -15.87
C VAL A 71 -2.94 -0.68 -15.66
N ASP A 72 -3.73 -0.95 -16.70
CA ASP A 72 -5.18 -1.11 -16.56
C ASP A 72 -5.50 -2.38 -15.74
N SER A 73 -6.10 -2.22 -14.57
CA SER A 73 -6.53 -3.31 -13.70
C SER A 73 -7.40 -4.35 -14.40
N ARG A 74 -8.19 -3.97 -15.41
CA ARG A 74 -9.05 -4.93 -16.15
C ARG A 74 -8.27 -5.87 -17.05
N ALA A 75 -7.03 -5.51 -17.40
CA ALA A 75 -6.20 -6.26 -18.34
C ALA A 75 -4.99 -6.94 -17.69
N ASP A 76 -4.66 -6.65 -16.42
CA ASP A 76 -3.52 -7.28 -15.72
C ASP A 76 -3.98 -8.15 -14.54
N ALA A 77 -3.87 -9.47 -14.70
CA ALA A 77 -4.30 -10.45 -13.70
C ALA A 77 -3.62 -10.28 -12.33
N ARG A 78 -2.40 -9.73 -12.28
CA ARG A 78 -1.70 -9.50 -10.99
C ARG A 78 -2.40 -8.43 -10.17
N VAL A 79 -2.84 -7.37 -10.83
CA VAL A 79 -3.61 -6.29 -10.19
C VAL A 79 -4.97 -6.82 -9.73
N GLN A 80 -5.64 -7.63 -10.55
CA GLN A 80 -6.92 -8.25 -10.16
C GLN A 80 -6.81 -9.12 -8.91
N ILE A 81 -5.75 -9.93 -8.80
CA ILE A 81 -5.49 -10.75 -7.61
C ILE A 81 -5.22 -9.85 -6.39
N ALA A 82 -4.41 -8.80 -6.56
CA ALA A 82 -4.12 -7.87 -5.48
C ALA A 82 -5.39 -7.16 -4.99
N ASP A 83 -6.25 -6.68 -5.90
CA ASP A 83 -7.52 -6.03 -5.56
C ASP A 83 -8.50 -6.99 -4.90
N PHE A 84 -8.57 -8.23 -5.37
CA PHE A 84 -9.38 -9.27 -4.74
C PHE A 84 -8.94 -9.49 -3.28
N LEU A 85 -7.64 -9.69 -3.05
CA LEU A 85 -7.08 -9.88 -1.71
C LEU A 85 -7.30 -8.64 -0.83
N ALA A 86 -7.11 -7.43 -1.37
CA ALA A 86 -7.37 -6.19 -0.67
C ALA A 86 -8.86 -6.04 -0.28
N GLY A 87 -9.77 -6.45 -1.17
CA GLY A 87 -11.21 -6.47 -0.92
C GLY A 87 -11.60 -7.46 0.19
N VAL A 88 -11.02 -8.67 0.18
CA VAL A 88 -11.20 -9.68 1.23
C VAL A 88 -10.68 -9.16 2.57
N ALA A 89 -9.46 -8.61 2.60
CA ALA A 89 -8.85 -8.06 3.80
C ALA A 89 -9.68 -6.91 4.38
N ARG A 90 -10.12 -5.98 3.52
CA ARG A 90 -11.01 -4.88 3.91
C ARG A 90 -12.31 -5.40 4.51
N ARG A 91 -12.90 -6.46 3.95
CA ARG A 91 -14.16 -7.01 4.45
C ARG A 91 -13.98 -7.61 5.85
N ILE A 92 -12.95 -8.43 6.04
CA ILE A 92 -12.63 -9.05 7.34
C ILE A 92 -12.38 -7.96 8.40
N ALA A 93 -11.51 -6.99 8.09
CA ALA A 93 -11.22 -5.88 9.00
C ALA A 93 -12.46 -5.04 9.32
N SER A 94 -13.33 -4.81 8.33
CA SER A 94 -14.59 -4.09 8.56
C SER A 94 -15.54 -4.87 9.47
N ASP A 95 -15.65 -6.19 9.32
CA ASP A 95 -16.52 -7.00 10.18
C ASP A 95 -15.98 -7.03 11.63
N GLU A 96 -14.66 -7.13 11.83
CA GLU A 96 -14.01 -6.99 13.14
C GLU A 96 -14.34 -5.64 13.79
N LEU A 97 -14.10 -4.53 13.09
CA LEU A 97 -14.38 -3.18 13.60
C LEU A 97 -15.86 -2.92 13.94
N ASN A 98 -16.77 -3.73 13.39
CA ASN A 98 -18.20 -3.63 13.67
C ASN A 98 -18.71 -4.70 14.65
N GLY A 99 -17.82 -5.39 15.37
CA GLY A 99 -18.17 -6.40 16.37
C GLY A 99 -18.76 -7.68 15.78
N ARG A 100 -18.52 -7.96 14.49
CA ARG A 100 -18.92 -9.17 13.77
C ARG A 100 -17.71 -9.97 13.27
N GLY A 101 -16.55 -9.74 13.88
CA GLY A 101 -15.29 -10.39 13.51
C GLY A 101 -15.33 -11.90 13.71
N ASP A 102 -14.56 -12.61 12.88
CA ASP A 102 -14.25 -14.02 13.04
C ASP A 102 -12.77 -14.13 13.39
N ALA A 103 -12.46 -14.65 14.60
CA ALA A 103 -11.09 -14.69 15.10
C ALA A 103 -10.12 -15.45 14.18
N ARG A 104 -10.60 -16.49 13.48
CA ARG A 104 -9.77 -17.24 12.53
C ARG A 104 -9.48 -16.39 11.29
N LEU A 105 -10.49 -15.72 10.73
CA LEU A 105 -10.30 -14.86 9.56
C LEU A 105 -9.44 -13.63 9.89
N THR A 106 -9.68 -12.98 11.03
CA THR A 106 -8.86 -11.85 11.50
C THR A 106 -7.41 -12.31 11.72
N GLY A 107 -7.19 -13.51 12.29
CA GLY A 107 -5.86 -14.09 12.44
C GLY A 107 -5.11 -14.30 11.12
N LEU A 108 -5.80 -14.61 10.02
CA LEU A 108 -5.18 -14.74 8.69
C LEU A 108 -4.68 -13.41 8.12
N LEU A 109 -5.23 -12.26 8.56
CA LEU A 109 -4.76 -10.96 8.08
C LEU A 109 -3.35 -10.64 8.55
N LYS A 110 -2.90 -11.21 9.67
CA LYS A 110 -1.57 -10.90 10.25
C LYS A 110 -0.42 -11.12 9.27
N SER A 111 -0.51 -12.10 8.37
CA SER A 111 0.54 -12.33 7.36
C SER A 111 0.61 -11.26 6.25
N PHE A 112 -0.41 -10.41 6.15
CA PHE A 112 -0.52 -9.34 5.16
C PHE A 112 -0.35 -7.94 5.77
N VAL A 113 -0.21 -7.85 7.09
CA VAL A 113 0.04 -6.60 7.81
C VAL A 113 1.52 -6.52 8.14
N ASP A 114 2.15 -5.40 7.80
CA ASP A 114 3.53 -5.12 8.21
C ASP A 114 3.62 -5.04 9.74
N ALA A 115 4.66 -5.63 10.34
CA ALA A 115 4.91 -5.55 11.77
C ALA A 115 5.22 -4.11 12.26
N GLY A 116 5.66 -3.23 11.36
CA GLY A 116 5.81 -1.79 11.62
C GLY A 116 4.53 -0.98 11.41
N SER A 117 3.42 -1.61 11.03
CA SER A 117 2.15 -0.94 10.75
C SER A 117 1.50 -0.45 12.03
N VAL A 118 0.86 0.73 11.97
CA VAL A 118 -0.04 1.21 13.05
C VAL A 118 -1.26 0.31 13.28
N TRP A 119 -1.50 -0.62 12.36
CA TRP A 119 -2.57 -1.62 12.42
C TRP A 119 -2.09 -2.99 12.91
N ASP A 120 -0.81 -3.13 13.27
CA ASP A 120 -0.33 -4.33 13.96
C ASP A 120 -0.56 -4.14 15.46
N ASP A 121 -1.70 -4.64 15.95
CA ASP A 121 -2.11 -4.55 17.36
C ASP A 121 -1.36 -5.58 18.25
N ALA A 122 -0.06 -5.76 18.03
CA ALA A 122 0.79 -6.67 18.82
C ALA A 122 0.83 -6.29 20.31
#